data_AF-A0A255UKF4-F1
#
_entry.id   AF-A0A255UKF4-F1
#
_cell.length_a   1.000
_cell.length_b   1.000
_cell.length_c   1.000
_cell.angle_alpha   90.00
_cell.angle_beta   90.00
_cell.angle_gamma   90.00
#
_symmetry.space_group_name_H-M   'P 1'
#
loop_
_entity.id
_entity.type
_entity.pdbx_description
1 polymer ?
#
loop_
_entity_poly.entity_id
_entity_poly.type
_entity_poly.pdbx_seq_one_letter_code
_entity_poly.pdbx_strand_id
1 'polypeptide(L)'
;MAGATNAVAAPAKGKPAVAVTATRVEGLDHAEGIDCPRPRFSWQLDASVPNVKQTAYRIRVASSPQLLRKGKADLWDSGRQPSDR
;
A
#
# COMPACT_ATOMS: atom_id res chain seq x y z
N MET A 1 -11.97 -39.37 20.35
CA MET A 1 -10.83 -38.70 19.71
C MET A 1 -10.79 -39.09 18.24
N ALA A 2 -11.04 -38.15 17.32
CA ALA A 2 -10.55 -38.16 15.94
C ALA A 2 -10.92 -36.81 15.36
N GLY A 3 -9.91 -35.94 15.21
CA GLY A 3 -10.08 -34.57 14.76
C GLY A 3 -10.53 -34.52 13.31
N ALA A 4 -11.61 -33.79 13.03
CA ALA A 4 -11.93 -33.37 11.69
C ALA A 4 -10.92 -32.30 11.25
N THR A 5 -10.07 -32.65 10.31
CA THR A 5 -9.13 -31.74 9.65
C THR A 5 -9.93 -30.73 8.82
N ASN A 6 -10.01 -29.49 9.28
CA ASN A 6 -10.56 -28.40 8.48
C ASN A 6 -9.52 -28.02 7.41
N ALA A 7 -9.76 -28.45 6.18
CA ALA A 7 -9.03 -27.95 5.02
C ALA A 7 -9.48 -26.51 4.77
N VAL A 8 -8.64 -25.53 5.11
CA VAL A 8 -8.88 -24.14 4.72
C VAL A 8 -8.60 -24.02 3.22
N ALA A 9 -9.67 -23.91 2.44
CA ALA A 9 -9.59 -23.57 1.03
C ALA A 9 -8.91 -22.19 0.89
N ALA A 10 -7.88 -22.11 0.04
CA ALA A 10 -7.27 -20.85 -0.34
C ALA A 10 -8.33 -19.93 -0.97
N PRO A 11 -8.40 -18.63 -0.62
CA PRO A 11 -9.36 -17.75 -1.22
C PRO A 11 -9.05 -17.58 -2.72
N ALA A 12 -10.07 -17.77 -3.55
CA ALA A 12 -10.04 -17.45 -4.96
C ALA A 12 -9.70 -15.95 -5.15
N LYS A 13 -8.91 -15.63 -6.18
CA LYS A 13 -8.45 -14.27 -6.51
C LYS A 13 -9.61 -13.35 -6.92
N GLY A 14 -10.34 -12.80 -5.96
CA GLY A 14 -11.28 -11.69 -6.14
C GLY A 14 -10.58 -10.33 -6.02
N LYS A 15 -11.16 -9.27 -6.60
CA LYS A 15 -10.67 -7.88 -6.45
C LYS A 15 -10.51 -7.59 -4.95
N PRO A 16 -9.38 -7.03 -4.49
CA PRO A 16 -9.19 -6.77 -3.07
C PRO A 16 -10.31 -5.84 -2.57
N ALA A 17 -10.83 -6.13 -1.37
CA ALA A 17 -11.93 -5.36 -0.79
C ALA A 17 -11.62 -3.87 -0.64
N VAL A 18 -10.32 -3.54 -0.52
CA VAL A 18 -9.75 -2.20 -0.55
C VAL A 18 -8.47 -2.21 -1.37
N ALA A 19 -8.32 -1.28 -2.31
CA ALA A 19 -7.13 -1.07 -3.13
C ALA A 19 -6.66 0.37 -2.99
N VAL A 20 -5.34 0.57 -3.07
CA VAL A 20 -4.74 1.91 -3.16
C VAL A 20 -4.62 2.29 -4.63
N THR A 21 -5.14 3.44 -5.01
CA THR A 21 -5.15 3.97 -6.38
C THR A 21 -4.65 5.41 -6.42
N ALA A 22 -4.43 5.94 -7.63
CA ALA A 22 -4.05 7.34 -7.85
C ALA A 22 -2.92 7.84 -6.93
N THR A 23 -1.85 7.05 -6.84
CA THR A 23 -0.67 7.38 -6.02
C THR A 23 0.10 8.51 -6.68
N ARG A 24 0.29 9.61 -5.96
CA ARG A 24 0.92 10.84 -6.46
C ARG A 24 1.97 11.36 -5.51
N VAL A 25 2.93 12.10 -6.06
CA VAL A 25 3.95 12.84 -5.32
C VAL A 25 3.88 14.30 -5.75
N GLU A 26 3.71 15.22 -4.79
CA GLU A 26 3.41 16.64 -5.04
C GLU A 26 2.22 16.85 -6.00
N GLY A 27 1.28 15.90 -6.03
CA GLY A 27 0.13 15.93 -6.93
C GLY A 27 0.39 15.42 -8.36
N LEU A 28 1.60 14.96 -8.65
CA LEU A 28 2.00 14.42 -9.95
C LEU A 28 1.92 12.89 -9.96
N ASP A 29 1.43 12.33 -11.06
CA ASP A 29 1.40 10.87 -11.30
C ASP A 29 2.80 10.33 -11.63
N HIS A 30 3.64 11.15 -12.28
CA HIS A 30 5.06 10.87 -12.53
C HIS A 30 5.88 12.05 -12.03
N ALA A 31 6.56 11.87 -10.91
CA ALA A 31 7.29 12.93 -10.24
C ALA A 31 8.78 12.87 -10.59
N GLU A 32 9.16 13.59 -11.63
CA GLU A 32 10.55 13.79 -12.06
C GLU A 32 11.01 15.21 -11.69
N GLY A 33 12.26 15.35 -11.26
CA GLY A 33 12.84 16.66 -10.92
C GLY A 33 12.26 17.32 -9.66
N ILE A 34 11.89 16.53 -8.65
CA ILE A 34 11.40 17.07 -7.37
C ILE A 34 12.59 17.48 -6.49
N ASP A 35 12.79 18.79 -6.34
CA ASP A 35 13.79 19.36 -5.42
C ASP A 35 13.23 19.59 -4.00
N CYS A 36 11.97 19.21 -3.74
CA CYS A 36 11.35 19.34 -2.43
C CYS A 36 11.96 18.33 -1.44
N PRO A 37 12.59 18.77 -0.33
CA PRO A 37 13.22 17.86 0.63
C PRO A 37 12.22 17.03 1.44
N ARG A 38 10.93 17.43 1.43
CA ARG A 38 9.83 16.73 2.12
C ARG A 38 8.62 16.64 1.19
N PRO A 39 8.68 15.78 0.17
CA PRO A 39 7.61 15.68 -0.80
C PRO A 39 6.32 15.17 -0.15
N ARG A 40 5.19 15.71 -0.58
CA ARG A 40 3.85 15.29 -0.17
C ARG A 40 3.42 14.09 -1.00
N PHE A 41 3.06 13.02 -0.32
CA PHE A 41 2.48 11.83 -0.94
C PHE A 41 0.96 11.88 -0.79
N SER A 42 0.25 11.47 -1.83
CA SER A 42 -1.20 11.29 -1.77
C SER A 42 -1.61 10.03 -2.50
N TRP A 43 -2.74 9.46 -2.09
CA TRP A 43 -3.33 8.27 -2.68
C TRP A 43 -4.84 8.29 -2.45
N GLN A 44 -5.54 7.41 -3.15
CA GLN A 44 -6.96 7.16 -2.99
C GLN A 44 -7.19 5.72 -2.57
N LEU A 45 -8.29 5.48 -1.87
CA LEU A 45 -8.76 4.14 -1.55
C LEU A 45 -9.97 3.81 -2.44
N ASP A 46 -9.82 2.80 -3.28
CA ASP A 46 -10.93 2.17 -4.01
C ASP A 46 -11.41 0.98 -3.20
N ALA A 47 -12.67 0.99 -2.74
CA ALA A 47 -13.23 -0.09 -1.93
C ALA A 47 -14.52 -0.62 -2.55
N SER A 48 -14.66 -1.95 -2.54
CA SER A 48 -15.87 -2.62 -3.04
C SER A 48 -16.99 -2.70 -2.00
N VAL A 49 -16.74 -2.20 -0.78
CA VAL A 49 -17.65 -2.24 0.36
C VAL A 49 -17.78 -0.86 1.02
N PRO A 50 -18.95 -0.51 1.59
CA PRO A 50 -19.14 0.77 2.27
C PRO A 50 -18.42 0.82 3.62
N ASN A 51 -18.35 2.02 4.21
CA ASN A 51 -17.79 2.28 5.56
C ASN A 51 -16.32 1.88 5.72
N VAL A 52 -15.53 2.03 4.66
CA VAL A 52 -14.08 1.83 4.69
C VAL A 52 -13.38 3.12 5.09
N LYS A 53 -12.51 3.04 6.09
CA LYS A 53 -11.66 4.14 6.55
C LYS A 53 -10.22 3.64 6.73
N GLN A 54 -9.25 4.49 6.37
CA GLN A 54 -7.85 4.23 6.66
C GLN A 54 -7.58 4.29 8.17
N THR A 55 -6.80 3.35 8.69
CA THR A 55 -6.34 3.35 10.09
C THR A 55 -4.83 3.48 10.22
N ALA A 56 -4.09 3.16 9.16
CA ALA A 56 -2.65 3.34 9.06
C ALA A 56 -2.21 3.35 7.59
N TYR A 57 -1.02 3.90 7.34
CA TYR A 57 -0.33 3.83 6.07
C TYR A 57 1.12 3.38 6.23
N ARG A 58 1.76 2.98 5.12
CA ARG A 58 3.21 2.77 5.03
C ARG A 58 3.68 3.12 3.63
N ILE A 59 4.62 4.03 3.52
CA ILE A 59 5.21 4.46 2.26
C ILE A 59 6.63 3.89 2.18
N ARG A 60 6.96 3.33 1.02
CA ARG A 60 8.27 2.76 0.73
C ARG A 60 8.83 3.39 -0.53
N VAL A 61 10.06 3.86 -0.44
CA VAL A 61 10.79 4.47 -1.55
C VAL A 61 12.04 3.64 -1.81
N ALA A 62 12.24 3.27 -3.07
CA ALA A 62 13.40 2.54 -3.50
C ALA A 62 13.97 3.13 -4.79
N SER A 63 15.26 2.90 -5.03
CA SER A 63 15.94 3.30 -6.26
C SER A 63 15.42 2.55 -7.50
N SER A 64 14.72 1.41 -7.31
CA SER A 64 14.12 0.66 -8.41
C SER A 64 12.86 -0.11 -7.98
N PRO A 65 11.89 -0.32 -8.89
CA PRO A 65 10.68 -1.11 -8.61
C PRO A 65 10.98 -2.55 -8.19
N GLN A 66 12.06 -3.15 -8.69
CA GLN A 66 12.47 -4.53 -8.40
C GLN A 66 12.83 -4.72 -6.93
N LEU A 67 13.41 -3.70 -6.28
CA LEU A 67 13.72 -3.75 -4.86
C LEU A 67 12.44 -3.76 -4.02
N LEU A 68 11.45 -2.95 -4.37
CA LEU A 68 10.14 -2.93 -3.69
C LEU A 68 9.42 -4.28 -3.83
N ARG A 69 9.48 -4.91 -5.01
CA ARG A 69 8.93 -6.26 -5.24
C ARG A 69 9.60 -7.32 -4.36
N LYS A 70 10.87 -7.13 -4.00
CA LYS A 70 11.61 -7.98 -3.05
C LYS A 70 11.41 -7.55 -1.58
N GLY A 71 10.56 -6.57 -1.33
CA GLY A 71 10.29 -6.04 0.02
C GLY A 71 11.38 -5.13 0.58
N LYS A 72 12.32 -4.67 -0.25
CA LYS A 72 13.43 -3.81 0.14
C LYS A 72 13.18 -2.37 -0.30
N ALA A 73 13.21 -1.44 0.65
CA ALA A 73 13.17 0.00 0.42
C ALA A 73 14.53 0.57 0.83
N ASP A 74 15.44 0.72 -0.14
CA ASP A 74 16.82 1.11 0.10
C ASP A 74 17.00 2.61 0.35
N LEU A 75 16.05 3.44 -0.12
CA LEU A 75 16.09 4.88 0.09
C LEU A 75 15.37 5.28 1.38
N TRP A 76 14.14 4.81 1.57
CA TRP A 76 13.35 5.21 2.73
C TRP A 76 12.12 4.30 2.96
N ASP A 77 11.75 4.11 4.23
CA ASP A 77 10.53 3.42 4.64
C ASP A 77 9.93 4.17 5.84
N SER A 78 8.66 4.58 5.73
CA SER A 78 7.98 5.27 6.84
C SER A 78 7.71 4.37 8.05
N GLY A 79 7.79 3.05 7.88
CA GLY A 79 7.14 2.10 8.79
C GLY A 79 5.62 2.21 8.74
N ARG A 80 4.93 1.39 9.54
CA ARG A 80 3.47 1.50 9.68
C ARG A 80 3.14 2.69 10.57
N GLN A 81 2.59 3.75 9.99
CA GLN A 81 2.16 4.95 10.68
C GLN A 81 0.65 4.88 10.97
N PRO A 82 0.21 4.87 12.24
CA PRO A 82 -1.20 4.98 12.60
C PRO A 82 -1.72 6.36 12.20
N SER A 83 -2.63 6.41 11.23
CA SER A 83 -3.18 7.66 10.73
C SER A 83 -4.40 7.37 9.85
N ASP A 84 -5.38 8.28 9.91
CA ASP A 84 -6.57 8.25 9.07
C ASP A 84 -6.48 9.15 7.83
N ARG A 85 -5.31 9.73 7.56
CA ARG A 85 -5.01 10.57 6.41
C ARG A 85 -4.21 9.88 5.33
#